data_AF-A0A7J2PV52-F1
#
_entry.id   AF-A0A7J2PV52-F1
#
_cell.length_a   1.000
_cell.length_b   1.000
_cell.length_c   1.000
_cell.angle_alpha   90.00
_cell.angle_beta   90.00
_cell.angle_gamma   90.00
#
_symmetry.space_group_name_H-M   'P 1'
#
loop_
_entity.id
_entity.type
_entity.pdbx_description
1 polymer ?
#
loop_
_entity_poly.entity_id
_entity_poly.type
_entity_poly.pdbx_seq_one_letter_code
_entity_poly.pdbx_strand_id
1 'polypeptide(L)' 'MLDKILDGKALVNKLNLALQLEIKKTIDKTTVIQKLATILVGKDPGSQIYIKIKHRTCKQVGF' A
#
# COMPACT_ATOMS: atom_id res chain seq x y z
N MET A 1 3.45 0.64 -34.56
CA MET A 1 3.15 1.75 -33.62
C MET A 1 3.99 1.54 -32.37
N LEU A 2 4.57 2.60 -31.82
CA LEU A 2 5.19 2.54 -30.49
C LEU A 2 4.07 2.69 -29.46
N ASP A 3 3.54 1.57 -28.99
CA ASP A 3 2.49 1.59 -27.98
C ASP A 3 3.10 1.98 -26.63
N LYS A 4 2.63 3.10 -26.05
CA LYS A 4 3.05 3.54 -24.73
C LYS A 4 2.49 2.58 -23.68
N ILE A 5 3.38 1.86 -22.99
CA ILE A 5 3.01 1.03 -21.84
C ILE A 5 2.61 1.97 -20.69
N LEU A 6 1.43 1.73 -20.10
CA LEU A 6 1.04 2.37 -18.86
C LEU A 6 1.80 1.72 -17.70
N ASP A 7 2.82 2.41 -17.20
CA ASP A 7 3.66 1.93 -16.10
C ASP A 7 2.97 2.14 -14.74
N GLY A 8 2.19 1.14 -14.33
CA GLY A 8 1.58 1.11 -13.01
C GLY A 8 2.58 1.08 -11.85
N LYS A 9 3.81 0.57 -12.04
CA LYS A 9 4.82 0.52 -10.97
C LYS A 9 5.35 1.91 -10.66
N ALA A 10 5.68 2.68 -11.70
CA ALA A 10 6.11 4.06 -11.54
C ALA A 10 5.02 4.90 -10.86
N LEU A 11 3.76 4.70 -11.25
CA LEU A 11 2.62 5.39 -10.64
C LEU A 11 2.45 5.01 -9.16
N VAL A 12 2.49 3.72 -8.81
CA VAL A 12 2.36 3.24 -7.42
C VAL A 12 3.48 3.79 -6.54
N ASN A 13 4.72 3.87 -7.03
CA ASN A 13 5.82 4.46 -6.28
C ASN A 13 5.55 5.93 -5.92
N LYS A 14 5.06 6.71 -6.88
CA LYS A 14 4.69 8.11 -6.67
C LYS A 14 3.55 8.22 -5.64
N LEU A 15 2.53 7.38 -5.75
CA LEU A 15 1.38 7.39 -4.85
C LEU A 15 1.77 7.00 -3.41
N ASN A 16 2.58 5.96 -3.25
CA ASN A 16 3.01 5.50 -1.93
C ASN A 16 3.86 6.55 -1.20
N LEU A 17 4.70 7.30 -1.92
CA LEU A 17 5.47 8.40 -1.33
C LEU A 17 4.57 9.55 -0.85
N ALA A 18 3.56 9.91 -1.64
CA ALA A 18 2.57 10.90 -1.23
C ALA A 18 1.77 10.42 0.00
N LEU A 19 1.32 9.17 -0.01
CA LEU A 19 0.58 8.55 1.09
C LEU A 19 1.40 8.53 2.38
N GLN A 20 2.69 8.19 2.31
CA GLN A 20 3.58 8.19 3.48
C GLN A 20 3.66 9.58 4.14
N LEU A 21 3.73 10.65 3.34
CA LEU A 21 3.75 12.02 3.86
C LEU A 21 2.43 12.40 4.54
N GLU A 22 1.30 11.95 4.00
CA GLU A 22 -0.03 12.18 4.59
C GLU A 22 -0.22 11.41 5.90
N ILE A 23 0.22 10.16 5.95
CA ILE A 23 0.20 9.33 7.17
C ILE A 23 1.03 10.02 8.25
N LYS A 24 2.25 10.45 7.94
CA LYS A 24 3.12 11.18 8.88
C LYS A 24 2.44 12.44 9.41
N LYS A 25 1.90 13.29 8.52
CA LYS A 25 1.18 14.51 8.91
C LYS A 25 -0.01 14.21 9.84
N THR A 26 -0.71 13.11 9.60
CA THR A 26 -1.85 12.71 10.44
C THR A 26 -1.41 12.25 11.82
N ILE A 27 -0.34 11.44 11.90
CA ILE A 27 0.25 11.00 13.16
C ILE A 27 0.73 12.20 13.98
N ASP A 28 1.44 13.14 13.34
CA ASP A 28 1.95 14.35 14.01
C ASP A 28 0.83 15.22 14.60
N LYS A 29 -0.36 15.22 13.97
CA LYS A 29 -1.53 16.01 14.42
C LYS A 29 -2.40 15.32 15.47
N THR A 30 -2.51 13.99 15.42
CA THR A 30 -3.54 13.26 16.16
C THR A 30 -2.97 12.23 17.14
N THR A 31 -1.68 11.88 17.01
CA THR A 31 -1.02 10.76 17.71
C THR A 31 -1.66 9.39 17.37
N VAL A 32 -2.58 9.31 16.40
CA VAL A 32 -3.24 8.08 15.99
C VAL A 32 -2.44 7.40 14.88
N ILE A 33 -2.00 6.16 15.14
CA ILE A 33 -1.38 5.29 14.15
C ILE A 33 -2.48 4.50 13.43
N GLN A 34 -2.57 4.67 12.11
CA GLN A 34 -3.55 3.97 11.28
C GLN A 34 -3.16 2.50 11.13
N LYS A 35 -4.17 1.61 11.16
CA LYS A 35 -3.99 0.16 11.01
C LYS A 35 -4.93 -0.42 9.95
N LEU A 36 -4.50 -1.48 9.28
CA LEU A 36 -5.19 -2.19 8.21
C LEU A 36 -5.30 -3.63 8.69
N ALA A 37 -6.51 -4.02 9.02
CA ALA A 37 -6.84 -5.41 9.28
C ALA A 37 -7.31 -6.08 7.98
N THR A 38 -6.83 -7.29 7.73
CA THR A 38 -7.27 -8.11 6.59
C THR A 38 -7.75 -9.46 7.09
N ILE A 39 -8.90 -9.92 6.62
CA ILE A 39 -9.41 -11.27 6.90
C ILE A 39 -9.24 -12.10 5.63
N LEU A 40 -8.58 -13.25 5.76
CA LEU A 40 -8.46 -14.25 4.69
C LEU A 40 -9.32 -15.45 5.06
N VAL A 41 -10.22 -15.86 4.17
CA VAL A 41 -11.01 -17.09 4.31
C VAL A 41 -10.54 -18.09 3.27
N GLY A 42 -10.27 -19.31 3.71
CA GLY A 42 -9.73 -20.36 2.85
C GLY A 42 -8.21 -20.28 2.65
N LYS A 43 -7.71 -20.97 1.63
CA LYS A 43 -6.27 -21.16 1.38
C LYS A 43 -5.86 -20.87 -0.07
N ASP A 44 -6.64 -20.08 -0.80
CA ASP A 44 -6.32 -19.71 -2.17
C ASP A 44 -4.92 -19.06 -2.26
N PRO A 45 -3.96 -19.63 -3.03
CA PRO A 45 -2.60 -19.11 -3.13
C PRO A 45 -2.53 -17.68 -3.65
N GLY A 46 -3.40 -17.30 -4.60
CA GLY A 46 -3.45 -15.94 -5.14
C GLY A 46 -3.81 -14.92 -4.06
N SER A 47 -4.85 -15.22 -3.29
CA SER A 47 -5.32 -14.39 -2.17
C SER A 47 -4.26 -14.19 -1.09
N GLN A 48 -3.48 -15.25 -0.78
CA GLN A 48 -2.36 -15.15 0.17
C GLN A 48 -1.29 -14.17 -0.33
N ILE A 49 -0.95 -14.22 -1.62
CA ILE A 49 0.01 -13.29 -2.24
C ILE A 49 -0.52 -11.85 -2.18
N TYR A 50 -1.78 -11.63 -2.55
CA TYR A 50 -2.38 -10.29 -2.53
C TYR A 50 -2.43 -9.69 -1.13
N ILE A 51 -2.77 -10.47 -0.10
CA ILE A 51 -2.73 -10.01 1.29
C ILE A 51 -1.30 -9.68 1.69
N LYS A 52 -0.32 -10.53 1.38
CA LYS A 52 1.09 -10.24 1.65
C LYS A 52 1.57 -8.94 0.99
N ILE A 53 1.13 -8.66 -0.23
CA ILE A 53 1.40 -7.39 -0.93
C ILE A 53 0.78 -6.21 -0.17
N LYS A 54 -0.50 -6.30 0.23
CA LYS A 54 -1.17 -5.24 1.01
C LYS A 54 -0.43 -4.93 2.32
N HIS A 55 -0.04 -5.98 3.06
CA HIS A 55 0.76 -5.83 4.29
C HIS A 55 2.13 -5.22 4.03
N ARG A 56 2.81 -5.60 2.94
CA ARG A 56 4.10 -5.00 2.56
C ARG A 56 3.93 -3.52 2.25
N THR A 57 2.91 -3.13 1.49
CA THR A 57 2.64 -1.73 1.16
C THR A 57 2.38 -0.91 2.42
N CYS A 58 1.57 -1.41 3.35
CA CYS A 58 1.35 -0.75 4.65
C CYS A 58 2.67 -0.45 5.36
N LYS A 59 3.55 -1.45 5.51
CA LYS A 59 4.87 -1.27 6.14
C LYS A 59 5.75 -0.23 5.42
N GLN A 60 5.65 -0.15 4.10
CA GLN A 60 6.41 0.83 3.31
C GLN A 60 5.92 2.27 3.52
N VAL A 61 4.63 2.47 3.77
CA VAL A 61 4.03 3.82 3.87
C VAL A 61 3.92 4.35 5.31
N GLY A 62 4.35 3.60 6.32
CA GLY A 62 4.44 4.10 7.70
C GLY A 62 3.63 3.32 8.75
N PHE A 63 3.43 2.02 8.51
CA PHE A 63 2.94 1.07 9.51
C PHE A 63 4.08 0.31 10.18
#